data_AF-A0A2N2SE68-F1
#
_entry.id   AF-A0A2N2SE68-F1
#
_cell.length_a   1.000
_cell.length_b   1.000
_cell.length_c   1.000
_cell.angle_alpha   90.00
_cell.angle_beta   90.00
_cell.angle_gamma   90.00
#
_symmetry.space_group_name_H-M   'P 1'
#
loop_
_entity.id
_entity.type
_entity.pdbx_description
1 polymer ?
#
loop_
_entity_poly.entity_id
_entity_poly.type
_entity_poly.pdbx_seq_one_letter_code
_entity_poly.pdbx_strand_id
1 'polypeptide(L)'
;MVLIAWYFIFALSFSVAFSTAALADSDKETGRPEQEHHAKESHSGSYEAPLPVQLSTDPDLCAYVPCHDVFPKADHFSVRKGRPAYVEAYHDEHGQQKLLGYAFLSTDIVDIPAYSGKPVVTLIGMDVAGKIVGVKVLKHSEPILLVGIPESELTKFIYQYIGKYAWDKVEIGKARAEGGYIGIDAISGATVTVISENQVVMRCAYEIAKQVGIIKAVPRPQAKFISTTEQHSWNELLAEGSVQHLKVSPADVGLDNTGQPYIDLYFGYLNAPAIGRSILGERNYDGLMAELKPDEHAIFIVANGAASFKGSGFVRGGIYDRVQVSQDMDSFTFRDTDYRNLYNIRATGAPEFNESAIFIIRSTSFSAAYPWNLVFLGNKVDKQTGTRTFANFDREYWLQDKYMEGGRPVVVKSDPTWLKIWKSRIWEIAAFVVILLFTAVTYANRDWLVRHSSRKDKRWVSIPKYAIWLVSIGFIGFGLMAQPSITQVLTWFHSLLFHWKWELFLSDPFIFIFWLFIIVTVFVWGRGLFCGWMCPFGSLSETLYKVA
;
A
#
# COMPACT_ATOMS: atom_id res chain seq x y z
N MET A 1 -23.64 29.13 4.77
CA MET A 1 -24.33 28.02 5.47
C MET A 1 -25.79 27.81 5.07
N VAL A 2 -26.55 28.82 4.63
CA VAL A 2 -27.96 28.63 4.20
C VAL A 2 -28.10 27.96 2.82
N LEU A 3 -27.13 28.15 1.91
CA LEU A 3 -27.11 27.49 0.59
C LEU A 3 -26.80 25.98 0.62
N ILE A 4 -26.18 25.49 1.70
CA ILE A 4 -25.86 24.05 1.86
C ILE A 4 -27.11 23.28 2.36
N ALA A 5 -27.96 23.93 3.15
CA ALA A 5 -29.21 23.34 3.65
C ALA A 5 -30.26 23.15 2.53
N TRP A 6 -30.28 24.04 1.53
CA TRP A 6 -31.17 23.91 0.37
C TRP A 6 -30.78 22.74 -0.56
N TYR A 7 -29.49 22.41 -0.63
CA TYR A 7 -28.99 21.31 -1.45
C TYR A 7 -29.38 19.93 -0.87
N PHE A 8 -29.44 19.80 0.46
CA PHE A 8 -29.85 18.57 1.13
C PHE A 8 -31.34 18.24 0.93
N ILE A 9 -32.21 19.25 0.85
CA ILE A 9 -33.66 19.05 0.64
C ILE A 9 -33.95 18.67 -0.81
N PHE A 10 -33.22 19.26 -1.78
CA PHE A 10 -33.40 18.95 -3.20
C PHE A 10 -32.85 17.57 -3.59
N ALA A 11 -31.76 17.12 -2.96
CA ALA A 11 -31.19 15.79 -3.18
C ALA A 11 -32.08 14.66 -2.65
N LEU A 12 -32.78 14.86 -1.52
CA LEU A 12 -33.70 13.84 -0.98
C LEU A 12 -34.98 13.66 -1.81
N SER A 13 -35.42 14.70 -2.52
CA SER A 13 -36.67 14.65 -3.31
C SER A 13 -36.50 13.86 -4.62
N PHE A 14 -35.27 13.72 -5.12
CA PHE A 14 -35.00 12.99 -6.37
C PHE A 14 -34.90 11.47 -6.18
N SER A 15 -34.58 10.99 -4.97
CA SER A 15 -34.54 9.55 -4.67
C SER A 15 -35.92 8.92 -4.50
N VAL A 16 -36.96 9.67 -4.14
CA VAL A 16 -38.32 9.13 -3.93
C VAL A 16 -39.06 8.92 -5.27
N ALA A 17 -38.72 9.70 -6.30
CA ALA A 17 -39.39 9.62 -7.61
C ALA A 17 -39.01 8.39 -8.45
N PHE A 18 -37.91 7.70 -8.14
CA PHE A 18 -37.46 6.52 -8.90
C PHE A 18 -37.93 5.18 -8.31
N SER A 19 -38.53 5.16 -7.12
CA SER A 19 -39.08 3.94 -6.50
C SER A 19 -40.55 3.68 -6.82
N THR A 20 -41.29 4.66 -7.35
CA THR A 20 -42.74 4.53 -7.63
C THR A 20 -43.07 4.08 -9.05
N ALA A 21 -42.09 3.88 -9.93
CA ALA A 21 -42.32 3.47 -11.33
C ALA A 21 -42.22 1.94 -11.58
N ALA A 22 -42.00 1.12 -10.54
CA ALA A 22 -41.81 -0.33 -10.69
C ALA A 22 -42.91 -1.20 -10.05
N LEU A 23 -44.02 -0.61 -9.59
CA LEU A 23 -45.14 -1.35 -8.97
C LEU A 23 -46.47 -0.93 -9.60
N ALA A 24 -46.70 -1.39 -10.82
CA ALA A 24 -48.03 -1.51 -11.41
C ALA A 24 -47.96 -2.40 -12.64
N ASP A 25 -48.10 -3.73 -12.49
CA ASP A 25 -49.14 -4.49 -13.21
C ASP A 25 -49.23 -5.95 -12.74
N SER A 26 -50.46 -6.45 -12.75
CA SER A 26 -50.91 -7.86 -12.69
C SER A 26 -51.02 -8.57 -11.33
N ASP A 27 -52.16 -8.35 -10.68
CA ASP A 27 -52.87 -9.39 -9.92
C ASP A 27 -53.72 -10.23 -10.89
N LYS A 28 -53.48 -11.55 -10.92
CA LYS A 28 -54.52 -12.57 -11.20
C LYS A 28 -54.09 -13.94 -10.69
N GLU A 29 -54.84 -14.46 -9.73
CA GLU A 29 -54.74 -15.82 -9.19
C GLU A 29 -54.93 -16.89 -10.27
N THR A 30 -54.14 -17.97 -10.23
CA THR A 30 -54.55 -19.39 -9.99
C THR A 30 -53.46 -20.37 -10.42
N GLY A 31 -53.14 -21.35 -9.55
CA GLY A 31 -52.48 -22.62 -9.93
C GLY A 31 -51.06 -22.88 -9.43
N ARG A 32 -50.89 -23.85 -8.50
CA ARG A 32 -49.70 -24.74 -8.41
C ARG A 32 -49.87 -25.86 -9.47
N PRO A 33 -48.83 -26.59 -9.95
CA PRO A 33 -47.45 -26.78 -9.49
C PRO A 33 -46.42 -26.41 -10.61
N GLU A 34 -45.10 -26.41 -10.45
CA GLU A 34 -44.18 -27.56 -10.48
C GLU A 34 -42.73 -27.01 -10.42
N GLN A 35 -41.81 -27.74 -9.77
CA GLN A 35 -40.41 -27.34 -9.58
C GLN A 35 -39.63 -27.44 -10.90
N GLU A 36 -39.12 -26.30 -11.41
CA GLU A 36 -37.98 -26.29 -12.33
C GLU A 36 -36.84 -25.46 -11.74
N HIS A 37 -35.78 -26.17 -11.36
CA HIS A 37 -34.50 -25.60 -10.96
C HIS A 37 -33.80 -24.98 -12.18
N HIS A 38 -33.93 -23.66 -12.36
CA HIS A 38 -32.94 -22.91 -13.12
C HIS A 38 -31.90 -22.32 -12.16
N ALA A 39 -30.75 -22.99 -12.10
CA ALA A 39 -29.54 -22.48 -11.48
C ALA A 39 -29.16 -21.15 -12.14
N LYS A 40 -29.17 -20.08 -11.34
CA LYS A 40 -28.64 -18.78 -11.73
C LYS A 40 -27.14 -18.84 -11.45
N GLU A 41 -26.34 -19.20 -12.45
CA GLU A 41 -24.88 -19.06 -12.38
C GLU A 41 -24.53 -17.57 -12.23
N SER A 42 -24.11 -17.18 -11.02
CA SER A 42 -23.43 -15.92 -10.80
C SER A 42 -21.96 -16.10 -11.15
N HIS A 43 -21.48 -15.43 -12.19
CA HIS A 43 -20.06 -15.29 -12.48
C HIS A 43 -19.40 -14.39 -11.41
N SER A 44 -19.12 -14.93 -10.23
CA SER A 44 -18.06 -14.39 -9.37
C SER A 44 -16.75 -15.04 -9.83
N GLY A 45 -15.77 -14.25 -10.29
CA GLY A 45 -14.44 -14.74 -10.62
C GLY A 45 -13.83 -15.49 -9.42
N SER A 46 -13.08 -16.56 -9.65
CA SER A 46 -12.60 -17.44 -8.56
C SER A 46 -11.73 -16.72 -7.53
N TYR A 47 -11.18 -15.55 -7.89
CA TYR A 47 -10.30 -14.74 -7.04
C TYR A 47 -11.02 -13.68 -6.20
N GLU A 48 -12.35 -13.59 -6.22
CA GLU A 48 -13.11 -12.67 -5.35
C GLU A 48 -13.57 -13.33 -4.04
N ALA A 49 -13.44 -14.66 -3.95
CA ALA A 49 -13.80 -15.43 -2.76
C ALA A 49 -13.05 -14.91 -1.52
N PRO A 50 -13.74 -14.77 -0.37
CA PRO A 50 -13.08 -14.38 0.87
C PRO A 50 -12.09 -15.47 1.29
N LEU A 51 -10.84 -15.08 1.49
CA LEU A 51 -9.84 -15.97 2.09
C LEU A 51 -10.19 -16.20 3.57
N PRO A 52 -9.90 -17.40 4.11
CA PRO A 52 -10.16 -17.70 5.51
C PRO A 52 -9.37 -16.76 6.42
N VAL A 53 -9.98 -16.32 7.52
CA VAL A 53 -9.38 -15.38 8.49
C VAL A 53 -8.09 -15.95 9.09
N GLN A 54 -8.11 -17.27 9.30
CA GLN A 54 -7.01 -18.08 9.81
C GLN A 54 -5.75 -17.97 8.96
N LEU A 55 -5.87 -17.59 7.68
CA LEU A 55 -4.72 -17.43 6.79
C LEU A 55 -3.64 -16.48 7.36
N SER A 56 -4.08 -15.43 8.07
CA SER A 56 -3.20 -14.41 8.64
C SER A 56 -2.72 -14.71 10.06
N THR A 57 -3.28 -15.72 10.73
CA THR A 57 -3.07 -15.95 12.17
C THR A 57 -2.61 -17.36 12.51
N ASP A 58 -2.93 -18.34 11.66
CA ASP A 58 -2.65 -19.74 11.92
C ASP A 58 -1.16 -20.06 11.65
N PRO A 59 -0.48 -20.79 12.56
CA PRO A 59 0.88 -21.26 12.32
C PRO A 59 1.02 -22.15 11.08
N ASP A 60 0.00 -22.92 10.67
CA ASP A 60 0.05 -23.74 9.46
C ASP A 60 -0.55 -23.00 8.26
N LEU A 61 0.30 -22.26 7.55
CA LEU A 61 -0.09 -21.55 6.33
C LEU A 61 -0.63 -22.51 5.26
N CYS A 62 0.05 -23.63 5.03
CA CYS A 62 -0.23 -24.51 3.90
C CYS A 62 -1.48 -25.37 4.07
N ALA A 63 -2.08 -25.38 5.27
CA ALA A 63 -3.43 -25.88 5.47
C ALA A 63 -4.51 -25.02 4.78
N TYR A 64 -4.24 -23.72 4.53
CA TYR A 64 -5.22 -22.77 4.00
C TYR A 64 -4.92 -22.29 2.58
N VAL A 65 -3.71 -22.52 2.07
CA VAL A 65 -3.31 -22.12 0.71
C VAL A 65 -2.57 -23.24 -0.01
N PRO A 66 -2.66 -23.31 -1.35
CA PRO A 66 -2.06 -24.41 -2.10
C PRO A 66 -0.55 -24.22 -2.28
N CYS A 67 0.23 -24.46 -1.22
CA CYS A 67 1.70 -24.36 -1.26
C CYS A 67 2.35 -25.29 -2.30
N HIS A 68 1.72 -26.42 -2.62
CA HIS A 68 2.19 -27.33 -3.68
C HIS A 68 2.15 -26.69 -5.08
N ASP A 69 1.34 -25.66 -5.31
CA ASP A 69 1.32 -24.98 -6.62
C ASP A 69 2.58 -24.15 -6.86
N VAL A 70 3.23 -23.68 -5.79
CA VAL A 70 4.50 -22.95 -5.87
C VAL A 70 5.71 -23.85 -5.58
N PHE A 71 5.51 -25.01 -4.95
CA PHE A 71 6.50 -26.08 -4.79
C PHE A 71 5.92 -27.47 -5.12
N PRO A 72 5.79 -27.84 -6.40
CA PRO A 72 5.19 -29.13 -6.79
C PRO A 72 6.00 -30.36 -6.36
N LYS A 73 7.27 -30.18 -6.00
CA LYS A 73 8.19 -31.26 -5.59
C LYS A 73 8.31 -31.41 -4.06
N ALA A 74 7.63 -30.58 -3.29
CA ALA A 74 7.64 -30.70 -1.84
C ALA A 74 6.72 -31.83 -1.40
N ASP A 75 7.17 -32.64 -0.44
CA ASP A 75 6.37 -33.67 0.20
C ASP A 75 5.62 -33.11 1.42
N HIS A 76 6.23 -32.14 2.12
CA HIS A 76 5.63 -31.46 3.26
C HIS A 76 6.20 -30.04 3.46
N PHE A 77 5.49 -29.25 4.25
CA PHE A 77 5.86 -27.87 4.58
C PHE A 77 5.98 -27.70 6.10
N SER A 78 6.83 -26.77 6.54
CA SER A 78 6.88 -26.39 7.96
C SER A 78 5.69 -25.51 8.33
N VAL A 79 5.43 -25.38 9.64
CA VAL A 79 4.69 -24.22 10.17
C VAL A 79 5.45 -22.92 9.87
N ARG A 80 4.77 -21.79 9.96
CA ARG A 80 5.31 -20.45 9.77
C ARG A 80 6.53 -20.21 10.67
N LYS A 81 7.58 -19.68 10.07
CA LYS A 81 8.85 -19.32 10.68
C LYS A 81 9.21 -17.88 10.36
N GLY A 82 9.95 -17.29 11.29
CA GLY A 82 10.52 -15.96 11.14
C GLY A 82 9.50 -14.83 10.99
N ARG A 83 10.00 -13.61 10.80
CA ARG A 83 9.22 -12.37 10.69
C ARG A 83 9.97 -11.37 9.77
N PRO A 84 9.52 -11.12 8.54
CA PRO A 84 8.32 -11.63 7.86
C PRO A 84 8.17 -13.16 7.84
N ALA A 85 6.92 -13.65 7.88
CA ALA A 85 6.62 -15.07 8.01
C ALA A 85 6.82 -15.83 6.68
N TYR A 86 7.49 -16.98 6.75
CA TYR A 86 7.63 -17.93 5.65
C TYR A 86 7.42 -19.36 6.13
N VAL A 87 7.22 -20.31 5.21
CA VAL A 87 7.26 -21.75 5.47
C VAL A 87 8.35 -22.38 4.65
N GLU A 88 9.01 -23.40 5.19
CA GLU A 88 10.03 -24.17 4.49
C GLU A 88 9.38 -25.33 3.75
N ALA A 89 9.78 -25.55 2.51
CA ALA A 89 9.34 -26.65 1.67
C ALA A 89 10.38 -27.77 1.68
N TYR A 90 9.98 -28.99 1.99
CA TYR A 90 10.87 -30.14 2.15
C TYR A 90 10.58 -31.25 1.16
N HIS A 91 11.63 -31.96 0.74
CA HIS A 91 11.55 -33.22 0.01
C HIS A 91 12.23 -34.31 0.84
N ASP A 92 11.56 -35.45 1.00
CA ASP A 92 12.08 -36.60 1.72
C ASP A 92 12.89 -37.49 0.76
N GLU A 93 14.21 -37.42 0.87
CA GLU A 93 15.14 -38.18 0.03
C GLU A 93 15.91 -39.18 0.93
N HIS A 94 15.69 -40.48 0.75
CA HIS A 94 16.33 -41.56 1.52
C HIS A 94 16.20 -41.43 3.05
N GLY A 95 15.06 -40.93 3.54
CA GLY A 95 14.81 -40.73 4.97
C GLY A 95 15.51 -39.49 5.57
N GLN A 96 16.11 -38.64 4.73
CA GLN A 96 16.62 -37.32 5.12
C GLN A 96 15.75 -36.22 4.52
N GLN A 97 15.36 -35.26 5.36
CA GLN A 97 14.62 -34.08 4.94
C GLN A 97 15.57 -33.11 4.23
N LYS A 98 15.31 -32.86 2.95
CA LYS A 98 16.06 -31.90 2.13
C LYS A 98 15.23 -30.64 1.93
N LEU A 99 15.79 -29.50 2.35
CA LEU A 99 15.16 -28.20 2.13
C LEU A 99 15.20 -27.84 0.65
N LEU A 100 14.02 -27.66 0.04
CA LEU A 100 13.87 -27.20 -1.35
C LEU A 100 13.87 -25.67 -1.44
N GLY A 101 13.29 -24.99 -0.45
CA GLY A 101 13.16 -23.54 -0.44
C GLY A 101 12.10 -23.05 0.53
N TYR A 102 11.58 -21.86 0.25
CA TYR A 102 10.71 -21.10 1.13
C TYR A 102 9.47 -20.64 0.37
N ALA A 103 8.28 -20.86 0.94
CA ALA A 103 7.03 -20.28 0.47
C ALA A 103 6.51 -19.23 1.45
N PHE A 104 5.90 -18.17 0.94
CA PHE A 104 5.45 -17.05 1.77
C PHE A 104 4.31 -16.29 1.09
N LEU A 105 3.47 -15.67 1.91
CA LEU A 105 2.30 -14.91 1.47
C LEU A 105 2.64 -13.41 1.47
N SER A 106 2.27 -12.71 0.40
CA SER A 106 2.58 -11.28 0.24
C SER A 106 2.13 -10.42 1.42
N THR A 107 0.92 -10.66 1.92
CA THR A 107 0.29 -9.87 2.99
C THR A 107 0.95 -10.03 4.36
N ASP A 108 1.80 -11.05 4.55
CA ASP A 108 2.58 -11.20 5.79
C ASP A 108 3.86 -10.36 5.79
N ILE A 109 4.20 -9.78 4.63
CA ILE A 109 5.45 -9.06 4.40
C ILE A 109 5.16 -7.60 4.05
N VAL A 110 4.23 -7.35 3.14
CA VAL A 110 3.92 -6.01 2.62
C VAL A 110 2.41 -5.78 2.49
N ASP A 111 1.96 -4.55 2.73
CA ASP A 111 0.58 -4.09 2.46
C ASP A 111 0.56 -3.06 1.31
N ILE A 112 1.01 -3.49 0.14
CA ILE A 112 1.02 -2.65 -1.07
C ILE A 112 -0.35 -2.78 -1.75
N PRO A 113 -1.16 -1.70 -1.83
CA PRO A 113 -2.43 -1.73 -2.54
C PRO A 113 -2.23 -1.80 -4.06
N ALA A 114 -3.11 -2.53 -4.74
CA ALA A 114 -3.27 -2.47 -6.20
C ALA A 114 -4.42 -1.51 -6.56
N TYR A 115 -4.83 -1.43 -7.83
CA TYR A 115 -5.73 -0.38 -8.34
C TYR A 115 -7.08 -0.31 -7.62
N SER A 116 -7.57 -1.43 -7.07
CA SER A 116 -8.77 -1.48 -6.24
C SER A 116 -8.65 -0.79 -4.87
N GLY A 117 -7.43 -0.37 -4.48
CA GLY A 117 -7.12 0.09 -3.13
C GLY A 117 -6.93 -1.04 -2.11
N LYS A 118 -7.07 -2.30 -2.53
CA LYS A 118 -6.79 -3.50 -1.74
C LYS A 118 -5.53 -4.21 -2.26
N PRO A 119 -4.77 -4.93 -1.42
CA PRO A 119 -3.63 -5.70 -1.87
C PRO A 119 -4.06 -6.89 -2.73
N VAL A 120 -3.22 -7.25 -3.70
CA VAL A 120 -3.31 -8.55 -4.39
C VAL A 120 -2.62 -9.57 -3.50
N VAL A 121 -3.38 -10.58 -3.08
CA VAL A 121 -2.88 -11.62 -2.17
C VAL A 121 -2.19 -12.67 -3.01
N THR A 122 -0.87 -12.80 -2.86
CA THR A 122 -0.02 -13.61 -3.73
C THR A 122 0.83 -14.54 -2.88
N LEU A 123 0.78 -15.83 -3.20
CA LEU A 123 1.65 -16.88 -2.68
C LEU A 123 2.88 -16.99 -3.57
N ILE A 124 4.07 -16.93 -2.98
CA ILE A 124 5.34 -16.91 -3.69
C ILE A 124 6.22 -18.04 -3.16
N GLY A 125 6.87 -18.78 -4.05
CA GLY A 125 7.86 -19.81 -3.74
C GLY A 125 9.23 -19.43 -4.26
N MET A 126 10.26 -19.60 -3.43
CA MET A 126 11.65 -19.25 -3.72
C MET A 126 12.60 -20.36 -3.26
N ASP A 127 13.47 -20.85 -4.13
CA ASP A 127 14.42 -21.90 -3.77
C ASP A 127 15.52 -21.42 -2.81
N VAL A 128 16.32 -22.36 -2.30
CA VAL A 128 17.46 -22.07 -1.40
C VAL A 128 18.56 -21.21 -2.03
N ALA A 129 18.56 -21.03 -3.35
CA ALA A 129 19.48 -20.15 -4.06
C ALA A 129 18.90 -18.74 -4.26
N GLY A 130 17.68 -18.48 -3.79
CA GLY A 130 17.02 -17.17 -3.90
C GLY A 130 16.33 -16.95 -5.24
N LYS A 131 16.08 -18.01 -6.01
CA LYS A 131 15.39 -17.96 -7.30
C LYS A 131 13.91 -18.23 -7.11
N ILE A 132 13.05 -17.40 -7.69
CA ILE A 132 11.60 -17.58 -7.64
C ILE A 132 11.23 -18.81 -8.48
N VAL A 133 10.57 -19.78 -7.87
CA VAL A 133 10.20 -21.06 -8.50
C VAL A 133 8.69 -21.19 -8.74
N GLY A 134 7.88 -20.37 -8.08
CA GLY A 134 6.44 -20.34 -8.27
C GLY A 134 5.82 -19.05 -7.75
N VAL A 135 4.76 -18.59 -8.41
CA VAL A 135 3.95 -17.44 -8.00
C VAL A 135 2.50 -17.76 -8.29
N LYS A 136 1.62 -17.56 -7.33
CA LYS A 136 0.17 -17.78 -7.47
C LYS A 136 -0.60 -16.67 -6.77
N VAL A 137 -1.44 -15.97 -7.54
CA VAL A 137 -2.44 -15.06 -6.96
C VAL A 137 -3.53 -15.90 -6.31
N LEU A 138 -3.91 -15.57 -5.08
CA LEU A 138 -4.95 -16.23 -4.30
C LEU A 138 -6.24 -15.42 -4.27
N LYS A 139 -6.12 -14.09 -4.24
CA LYS A 139 -7.26 -13.18 -4.21
C LYS A 139 -6.88 -11.83 -4.79
N HIS A 140 -7.79 -11.22 -5.56
CA HIS A 140 -7.70 -9.82 -5.94
C HIS A 140 -9.09 -9.18 -6.02
N SER A 141 -9.13 -7.84 -6.05
CA SER A 141 -10.38 -7.10 -6.22
C SER A 141 -10.30 -6.07 -7.36
N GLU A 142 -9.43 -6.33 -8.34
CA GLU A 142 -9.09 -5.43 -9.45
C GLU A 142 -10.27 -5.28 -10.44
N PRO A 143 -10.97 -4.13 -10.48
CA PRO A 143 -12.19 -3.98 -11.27
C PRO A 143 -11.98 -4.19 -12.78
N ILE A 144 -10.79 -3.84 -13.29
CA ILE A 144 -10.49 -3.96 -14.73
C ILE A 144 -10.31 -5.44 -15.16
N LEU A 145 -9.84 -6.30 -14.27
CA LEU A 145 -9.70 -7.74 -14.51
C LEU A 145 -11.04 -8.47 -14.35
N LEU A 146 -12.00 -7.88 -13.63
CA LEU A 146 -13.32 -8.46 -13.42
C LEU A 146 -14.30 -8.18 -14.58
N VAL A 147 -14.06 -7.12 -15.37
CA VAL A 147 -15.04 -6.67 -16.39
C VAL A 147 -14.43 -6.61 -17.80
N GLY A 148 -13.11 -6.44 -17.96
CA GLY A 148 -12.50 -6.12 -19.25
C GLY A 148 -11.33 -6.99 -19.71
N ILE A 149 -10.51 -7.52 -18.79
CA ILE A 149 -9.28 -8.26 -19.12
C ILE A 149 -9.37 -9.67 -18.50
N PRO A 150 -9.17 -10.76 -19.26
CA PRO A 150 -9.21 -12.11 -18.72
C PRO A 150 -8.20 -12.33 -17.58
N GLU A 151 -8.60 -13.03 -16.52
CA GLU A 151 -7.72 -13.39 -15.38
C GLU A 151 -6.48 -14.20 -15.81
N SER A 152 -6.56 -14.91 -16.94
CA SER A 152 -5.43 -15.63 -17.53
C SER A 152 -4.27 -14.70 -17.93
N GLU A 153 -4.53 -13.42 -18.21
CA GLU A 153 -3.48 -12.43 -18.48
C GLU A 153 -2.70 -12.09 -17.20
N LEU A 154 -3.37 -12.02 -16.03
CA LEU A 154 -2.69 -11.88 -14.74
C LEU A 154 -1.83 -13.10 -14.44
N THR A 155 -2.32 -14.30 -14.77
CA THR A 155 -1.58 -15.55 -14.60
C THR A 155 -0.33 -15.60 -15.50
N LYS A 156 -0.46 -15.20 -16.77
CA LYS A 156 0.71 -15.06 -17.68
C LYS A 156 1.71 -14.04 -17.16
N PHE A 157 1.23 -12.92 -16.63
CA PHE A 157 2.07 -11.87 -16.07
C PHE A 157 2.94 -12.40 -14.92
N ILE A 158 2.34 -13.03 -13.90
CA ILE A 158 3.07 -13.51 -12.72
C ILE A 158 4.04 -14.66 -13.04
N TYR A 159 3.77 -15.47 -14.07
CA TYR A 159 4.69 -16.53 -14.46
C TYR A 159 6.04 -16.02 -15.00
N GLN A 160 6.11 -14.75 -15.41
CA GLN A 160 7.38 -14.15 -15.85
C GLN A 160 8.40 -14.00 -14.70
N TYR A 161 7.97 -14.01 -13.43
CA TYR A 161 8.87 -13.97 -12.27
C TYR A 161 9.59 -15.30 -12.05
N ILE A 162 9.03 -16.42 -12.52
CA ILE A 162 9.66 -17.73 -12.36
C ILE A 162 11.01 -17.71 -13.06
N GLY A 163 12.03 -18.08 -12.29
CA GLY A 163 13.41 -18.14 -12.72
C GLY A 163 14.24 -16.87 -12.47
N LYS A 164 13.65 -15.80 -11.95
CA LYS A 164 14.37 -14.59 -11.54
C LYS A 164 14.87 -14.71 -10.09
N TYR A 165 15.96 -14.04 -9.77
CA TYR A 165 16.49 -13.97 -8.42
C TYR A 165 15.81 -12.86 -7.60
N ALA A 166 15.74 -13.06 -6.29
CA ALA A 166 15.16 -12.11 -5.33
C ALA A 166 15.78 -10.70 -5.37
N TRP A 167 17.02 -10.56 -5.86
CA TRP A 167 17.74 -9.29 -6.01
C TRP A 167 17.81 -8.79 -7.46
N ASP A 168 17.16 -9.48 -8.41
CA ASP A 168 17.10 -9.00 -9.79
C ASP A 168 16.33 -7.68 -9.86
N LYS A 169 16.81 -6.78 -10.71
CA LYS A 169 16.15 -5.49 -10.93
C LYS A 169 15.08 -5.63 -12.00
N VAL A 170 13.89 -6.08 -11.59
CA VAL A 170 12.76 -6.33 -12.49
C VAL A 170 11.95 -5.06 -12.73
N GLU A 171 11.76 -4.71 -14.01
CA GLU A 171 10.99 -3.55 -14.45
C GLU A 171 9.91 -3.94 -15.47
N ILE A 172 8.82 -3.18 -15.47
CA ILE A 172 7.69 -3.40 -16.39
C ILE A 172 7.92 -2.67 -17.70
N GLY A 173 7.83 -3.41 -18.81
CA GLY A 173 8.09 -2.93 -20.16
C GLY A 173 9.47 -3.37 -20.69
N LYS A 174 9.91 -2.72 -21.76
CA LYS A 174 11.14 -3.10 -22.48
C LYS A 174 12.37 -3.01 -21.56
N ALA A 175 13.13 -4.10 -21.50
CA ALA A 175 14.41 -4.16 -20.79
C ALA A 175 15.36 -3.04 -21.28
N ARG A 176 15.89 -2.24 -20.36
CA ARG A 176 16.97 -1.29 -20.66
C ARG A 176 18.29 -2.05 -20.54
N ALA A 177 19.00 -2.18 -21.67
CA ALA A 177 20.30 -2.87 -21.71
C ALA A 177 21.36 -2.18 -20.81
N GLU A 178 21.18 -0.89 -20.53
CA GLU A 178 22.02 -0.14 -19.59
C GLU A 178 21.49 -0.29 -18.15
N GLY A 179 22.27 -0.90 -17.26
CA GLY A 179 22.00 -0.95 -15.82
C GLY A 179 21.59 -2.31 -15.24
N GLY A 180 21.52 -3.37 -16.06
CA GLY A 180 21.23 -4.74 -15.60
C GLY A 180 19.77 -4.97 -15.19
N TYR A 181 18.84 -4.22 -15.80
CA TYR A 181 17.40 -4.34 -15.54
C TYR A 181 16.77 -5.43 -16.41
N ILE A 182 15.91 -6.26 -15.81
CA ILE A 182 15.18 -7.33 -16.48
C ILE A 182 13.77 -6.83 -16.77
N GLY A 183 13.43 -6.70 -18.05
CA GLY A 183 12.08 -6.33 -18.49
C GLY A 183 11.10 -7.50 -18.36
N ILE A 184 9.88 -7.21 -17.91
CA ILE A 184 8.71 -8.09 -17.98
C ILE A 184 7.58 -7.41 -18.72
N ASP A 185 6.78 -8.19 -19.45
CA ASP A 185 5.64 -7.69 -20.21
C ASP A 185 4.55 -7.16 -19.27
N ALA A 186 3.93 -6.04 -19.65
CA ALA A 186 2.80 -5.45 -18.93
C ALA A 186 1.46 -6.02 -19.41
N ILE A 187 0.41 -5.84 -18.61
CA ILE A 187 -0.97 -6.06 -19.05
C ILE A 187 -1.55 -4.73 -19.53
N SER A 188 -1.96 -4.67 -20.80
CA SER A 188 -2.58 -3.46 -21.37
C SER A 188 -3.83 -3.05 -20.59
N GLY A 189 -3.91 -1.79 -20.17
CA GLY A 189 -5.05 -1.26 -19.41
C GLY A 189 -5.03 -1.56 -17.89
N ALA A 190 -4.09 -2.38 -17.41
CA ALA A 190 -3.95 -2.72 -15.98
C ALA A 190 -2.59 -2.28 -15.40
N THR A 191 -2.07 -1.14 -15.86
CA THR A 191 -0.73 -0.62 -15.54
C THR A 191 -0.48 -0.51 -14.03
N VAL A 192 -1.44 0.06 -13.28
CA VAL A 192 -1.29 0.23 -11.81
C VAL A 192 -1.21 -1.13 -11.11
N THR A 193 -2.06 -2.07 -11.49
CA THR A 193 -2.10 -3.43 -10.94
C THR A 193 -0.77 -4.16 -11.15
N VAL A 194 -0.24 -4.16 -12.38
CA VAL A 194 1.01 -4.89 -12.68
C VAL A 194 2.21 -4.27 -11.97
N ILE A 195 2.25 -2.92 -11.84
CA ILE A 195 3.31 -2.21 -11.10
C ILE A 195 3.29 -2.59 -9.63
N SER A 196 2.13 -2.54 -8.99
CA SER A 196 1.98 -2.96 -7.59
C SER A 196 2.39 -4.42 -7.41
N GLU A 197 1.97 -5.32 -8.30
CA GLU A 197 2.30 -6.74 -8.20
C GLU A 197 3.81 -7.02 -8.35
N ASN A 198 4.51 -6.30 -9.25
CA ASN A 198 5.97 -6.39 -9.36
C ASN A 198 6.67 -6.00 -8.06
N GLN A 199 6.21 -4.93 -7.41
CA GLN A 199 6.75 -4.53 -6.11
C GLN A 199 6.47 -5.58 -5.05
N VAL A 200 5.24 -6.12 -5.01
CA VAL A 200 4.86 -7.15 -4.05
C VAL A 200 5.77 -8.35 -4.19
N VAL A 201 5.88 -8.95 -5.37
CA VAL A 201 6.64 -10.19 -5.57
C VAL A 201 8.13 -9.98 -5.27
N MET A 202 8.74 -8.95 -5.86
CA MET A 202 10.18 -8.73 -5.73
C MET A 202 10.58 -8.29 -4.32
N ARG A 203 9.78 -7.44 -3.66
CA ARG A 203 10.05 -7.02 -2.28
C ARG A 203 9.90 -8.17 -1.30
N CYS A 204 8.85 -8.98 -1.45
CA CYS A 204 8.66 -10.17 -0.63
C CYS A 204 9.82 -11.17 -0.77
N ALA A 205 10.22 -11.48 -2.01
CA ALA A 205 11.31 -12.40 -2.28
C ALA A 205 12.63 -11.90 -1.67
N TYR A 206 12.93 -10.61 -1.81
CA TYR A 206 14.14 -10.00 -1.24
C TYR A 206 14.18 -10.09 0.29
N GLU A 207 13.06 -9.78 0.96
CA GLU A 207 12.95 -9.86 2.42
C GLU A 207 13.22 -11.26 2.95
N ILE A 208 12.57 -12.27 2.35
CA ILE A 208 12.76 -13.66 2.77
C ILE A 208 14.19 -14.12 2.46
N ALA A 209 14.74 -13.77 1.29
CA ALA A 209 16.10 -14.15 0.91
C ALA A 209 17.14 -13.59 1.89
N LYS A 210 16.92 -12.37 2.38
CA LYS A 210 17.75 -11.76 3.40
C LYS A 210 17.58 -12.44 4.76
N GLN A 211 16.34 -12.65 5.20
CA GLN A 211 16.04 -13.26 6.50
C GLN A 211 16.58 -14.69 6.63
N VAL A 212 16.53 -15.47 5.55
CA VAL A 212 17.05 -16.85 5.52
C VAL A 212 18.55 -16.92 5.22
N GLY A 213 19.21 -15.76 5.09
CA GLY A 213 20.67 -15.64 4.98
C GLY A 213 21.23 -15.86 3.57
N ILE A 214 20.40 -15.93 2.53
CA ILE A 214 20.84 -15.99 1.12
C ILE A 214 21.50 -14.67 0.73
N ILE A 215 20.87 -13.55 1.12
CA ILE A 215 21.44 -12.21 0.94
C ILE A 215 22.11 -11.80 2.25
N LYS A 216 23.42 -11.61 2.24
CA LYS A 216 24.15 -11.10 3.41
C LYS A 216 23.73 -9.66 3.66
N ALA A 217 23.14 -9.39 4.83
CA ALA A 217 22.85 -8.04 5.27
C ALA A 217 24.15 -7.22 5.29
N VAL A 218 24.15 -6.08 4.61
CA VAL A 218 25.29 -5.15 4.64
C VAL A 218 25.27 -4.49 6.03
N PRO A 219 26.32 -4.67 6.86
CA PRO A 219 26.36 -4.06 8.18
C PRO A 219 26.32 -2.54 8.07
N ARG A 220 25.39 -1.92 8.80
CA ARG A 220 25.25 -0.46 8.81
C ARG A 220 26.26 0.12 9.81
N PRO A 221 26.99 1.19 9.45
CA PRO A 221 27.82 1.91 10.42
C PRO A 221 27.02 2.32 11.66
N GLN A 222 27.55 2.03 12.84
CA GLN A 222 26.88 2.34 14.11
C GLN A 222 26.96 3.83 14.43
N ALA A 223 25.93 4.35 15.12
CA ALA A 223 25.93 5.71 15.62
C ALA A 223 27.02 5.89 16.69
N LYS A 224 27.76 6.99 16.59
CA LYS A 224 28.65 7.46 17.65
C LYS A 224 27.97 8.63 18.35
N PHE A 225 27.80 8.55 19.65
CA PHE A 225 27.02 9.54 20.39
C PHE A 225 27.90 10.62 21.00
N ILE A 226 27.40 11.85 20.99
CA ILE A 226 28.04 12.94 21.74
C ILE A 226 27.79 12.69 23.23
N SER A 227 28.87 12.66 24.01
CA SER A 227 28.78 12.56 25.46
C SER A 227 28.29 13.90 26.03
N THR A 228 27.15 13.88 26.72
CA THR A 228 26.57 15.05 27.39
C THR A 228 25.86 14.66 28.67
N THR A 229 25.79 15.59 29.62
CA THR A 229 25.01 15.51 30.86
C THR A 229 23.72 16.34 30.78
N GLU A 230 23.48 17.00 29.65
CA GLU A 230 22.27 17.81 29.44
C GLU A 230 21.01 16.92 29.50
N GLN A 231 19.99 17.43 30.18
CA GLN A 231 18.68 16.78 30.31
C GLN A 231 17.61 17.72 29.78
N HIS A 232 16.63 17.14 29.09
CA HIS A 232 15.53 17.84 28.46
C HIS A 232 14.20 17.44 29.11
N SER A 233 13.26 18.38 29.11
CA SER A 233 11.88 18.13 29.49
C SER A 233 11.16 17.24 28.47
N TRP A 234 10.06 16.63 28.88
CA TRP A 234 9.26 15.76 28.00
C TRP A 234 8.77 16.50 26.74
N ASN A 235 8.32 17.74 26.91
CA ASN A 235 7.82 18.56 25.81
C ASN A 235 8.93 18.95 24.83
N GLU A 236 10.14 19.21 25.31
CA GLU A 236 11.30 19.48 24.44
C GLU A 236 11.67 18.25 23.62
N LEU A 237 11.73 17.07 24.26
CA LEU A 237 12.02 15.81 23.59
C LEU A 237 10.97 15.46 22.52
N LEU A 238 9.69 15.76 22.77
CA LEU A 238 8.62 15.61 21.79
C LEU A 238 8.74 16.62 20.64
N ALA A 239 8.97 17.90 20.96
CA ALA A 239 9.04 18.97 19.97
C ALA A 239 10.23 18.78 19.00
N GLU A 240 11.36 18.29 19.51
CA GLU A 240 12.53 17.97 18.68
C GLU A 240 12.44 16.58 18.01
N GLY A 241 11.48 15.74 18.39
CA GLY A 241 11.29 14.40 17.83
C GLY A 241 12.22 13.30 18.38
N SER A 242 12.88 13.54 19.52
CA SER A 242 13.64 12.54 20.29
C SER A 242 12.75 11.59 21.08
N VAL A 243 11.51 12.00 21.34
CA VAL A 243 10.37 11.14 21.64
C VAL A 243 9.41 11.26 20.46
N GLN A 244 8.98 10.13 19.91
CA GLN A 244 7.96 10.07 18.87
C GLN A 244 6.63 9.58 19.44
N HIS A 245 5.54 9.95 18.77
CA HIS A 245 4.18 9.66 19.17
C HIS A 245 3.43 8.91 18.05
N LEU A 246 2.84 7.77 18.40
CA LEU A 246 2.00 6.95 17.53
C LEU A 246 0.65 6.73 18.20
N LYS A 247 -0.40 7.33 17.62
CA LYS A 247 -1.77 7.23 18.12
C LYS A 247 -2.63 6.45 17.13
N VAL A 248 -3.31 5.43 17.63
CA VAL A 248 -4.29 4.64 16.87
C VAL A 248 -5.66 4.84 17.49
N SER A 249 -6.63 5.25 16.69
CA SER A 249 -8.01 5.42 17.14
C SER A 249 -8.80 4.10 17.06
N PRO A 250 -9.89 3.94 17.83
CA PRO A 250 -10.77 2.77 17.68
C PRO A 250 -11.30 2.60 16.25
N ALA A 251 -11.57 3.71 15.54
CA ALA A 251 -12.07 3.67 14.18
C ALA A 251 -11.06 3.05 13.19
N ASP A 252 -9.76 3.27 13.39
CA ASP A 252 -8.69 2.73 12.52
C ASP A 252 -8.63 1.20 12.55
N VAL A 253 -9.05 0.60 13.66
CA VAL A 253 -9.15 -0.85 13.86
C VAL A 253 -10.59 -1.37 13.71
N GLY A 254 -11.51 -0.55 13.19
CA GLY A 254 -12.89 -0.96 12.93
C GLY A 254 -13.75 -1.13 14.19
N LEU A 255 -13.36 -0.54 15.31
CA LEU A 255 -14.14 -0.48 16.54
C LEU A 255 -14.93 0.83 16.64
N ASP A 256 -15.93 0.86 17.50
CA ASP A 256 -16.69 2.08 17.77
C ASP A 256 -15.91 3.02 18.69
N ASN A 257 -16.13 4.32 18.53
CA ASN A 257 -15.41 5.33 19.29
C ASN A 257 -15.90 5.35 20.74
N THR A 258 -15.06 4.88 21.67
CA THR A 258 -15.35 4.84 23.10
C THR A 258 -14.83 6.08 23.86
N GLY A 259 -14.38 7.12 23.16
CA GLY A 259 -13.82 8.34 23.78
C GLY A 259 -12.37 8.21 24.28
N GLN A 260 -11.78 7.02 24.21
CA GLN A 260 -10.38 6.74 24.49
C GLN A 260 -9.69 6.19 23.23
N PRO A 261 -8.39 6.47 23.02
CA PRO A 261 -7.64 5.89 21.90
C PRO A 261 -7.56 4.36 22.04
N TYR A 262 -7.45 3.67 20.89
CA TYR A 262 -7.16 2.24 20.89
C TYR A 262 -5.79 2.00 21.52
N ILE A 263 -4.78 2.76 21.08
CA ILE A 263 -3.50 2.88 21.77
C ILE A 263 -2.88 4.26 21.51
N ASP A 264 -2.20 4.80 22.52
CA ASP A 264 -1.48 6.06 22.51
C ASP A 264 -0.04 5.81 22.95
N LEU A 265 0.87 5.61 21.99
CA LEU A 265 2.23 5.14 22.20
C LEU A 265 3.24 6.27 22.07
N TYR A 266 4.18 6.34 23.02
CA TYR A 266 5.36 7.18 22.94
C TYR A 266 6.61 6.34 23.05
N PHE A 267 7.61 6.66 22.24
CA PHE A 267 8.82 5.86 22.16
C PHE A 267 10.04 6.69 21.78
N GLY A 268 11.22 6.16 22.07
CA GLY A 268 12.48 6.79 21.70
C GLY A 268 13.68 5.93 22.02
N TYR A 269 14.85 6.42 21.60
CA TYR A 269 16.10 5.68 21.68
C TYR A 269 16.93 6.07 22.90
N LEU A 270 17.24 5.09 23.76
CA LEU A 270 17.84 5.35 25.07
C LEU A 270 19.35 5.40 25.06
N ASN A 271 20.06 4.78 24.10
CA ASN A 271 21.54 4.75 24.19
C ASN A 271 22.15 6.14 24.00
N ALA A 272 21.47 7.06 23.31
CA ALA A 272 21.90 8.45 23.20
C ALA A 272 21.92 9.12 24.59
N PRO A 273 23.08 9.59 25.09
CA PRO A 273 23.23 10.03 26.49
C PRO A 273 22.22 11.09 26.95
N ALA A 274 21.97 12.12 26.13
CA ALA A 274 21.02 13.18 26.48
C ALA A 274 19.59 12.63 26.66
N ILE A 275 19.16 11.75 25.76
CA ILE A 275 17.80 11.16 25.76
C ILE A 275 17.68 10.15 26.90
N GLY A 276 18.62 9.22 27.01
CA GLY A 276 18.62 8.17 28.02
C GLY A 276 18.62 8.73 29.44
N ARG A 277 19.44 9.76 29.70
CA ARG A 277 19.50 10.45 31.01
C ARG A 277 18.24 11.25 31.31
N SER A 278 17.66 11.91 30.30
CA SER A 278 16.38 12.62 30.46
C SER A 278 15.24 11.67 30.83
N ILE A 279 15.15 10.49 30.19
CA ILE A 279 14.07 9.53 30.41
C ILE A 279 14.28 8.72 31.70
N LEU A 280 15.47 8.17 31.92
CA LEU A 280 15.73 7.21 33.01
C LEU A 280 16.27 7.87 34.29
N GLY A 281 16.89 9.05 34.16
CA GLY A 281 17.78 9.63 35.15
C GLY A 281 19.18 9.01 35.09
N GLU A 282 20.19 9.74 35.59
CA GLU A 282 21.60 9.37 35.46
C GLU A 282 21.92 7.95 35.96
N ARG A 283 21.52 7.64 37.20
CA ARG A 283 21.84 6.34 37.82
C ARG A 283 21.27 5.14 37.05
N ASN A 284 20.03 5.25 36.58
CA ASN A 284 19.38 4.17 35.85
C ASN A 284 19.92 4.06 34.43
N TYR A 285 20.27 5.18 33.80
CA TYR A 285 20.93 5.21 32.50
C TYR A 285 22.31 4.53 32.57
N ASP A 286 23.15 4.92 33.53
CA ASP A 286 24.49 4.34 33.69
C ASP A 286 24.40 2.83 33.98
N GLY A 287 23.43 2.40 34.78
CA GLY A 287 23.15 0.98 35.01
C GLY A 287 22.72 0.24 33.74
N LEU A 288 21.82 0.82 32.94
CA LEU A 288 21.39 0.24 31.67
C LEU A 288 22.57 0.11 30.68
N MET A 289 23.38 1.16 30.53
CA MET A 289 24.54 1.15 29.63
C MET A 289 25.63 0.18 30.07
N ALA A 290 25.77 -0.07 31.38
CA ALA A 290 26.71 -1.07 31.89
C ALA A 290 26.28 -2.52 31.62
N GLU A 291 24.99 -2.78 31.46
CA GLU A 291 24.45 -4.11 31.15
C GLU A 291 24.39 -4.41 29.64
N LEU A 292 24.22 -3.38 28.81
CA LEU A 292 24.14 -3.55 27.36
C LEU A 292 25.48 -4.01 26.78
N LYS A 293 25.42 -5.01 25.90
CA LYS A 293 26.59 -5.44 25.12
C LYS A 293 26.88 -4.47 23.98
N PRO A 294 28.07 -4.54 23.36
CA PRO A 294 28.32 -3.86 22.09
C PRO A 294 27.23 -4.19 21.06
N ASP A 295 26.80 -3.19 20.29
CA ASP A 295 25.75 -3.29 19.26
C ASP A 295 24.35 -3.70 19.79
N GLU A 296 24.10 -3.56 21.11
CA GLU A 296 22.76 -3.65 21.68
C GLU A 296 22.11 -2.28 21.84
N HIS A 297 20.84 -2.20 21.47
CA HIS A 297 20.13 -0.95 21.31
C HIS A 297 18.89 -0.96 22.19
N ALA A 298 18.85 -0.09 23.20
CA ALA A 298 17.70 0.06 24.07
C ALA A 298 16.76 1.15 23.52
N ILE A 299 15.50 0.79 23.35
CA ILE A 299 14.39 1.73 23.09
C ILE A 299 13.42 1.67 24.26
N PHE A 300 12.81 2.81 24.60
CA PHE A 300 11.69 2.81 25.54
C PHE A 300 10.38 2.90 24.79
N ILE A 301 9.33 2.30 25.36
CA ILE A 301 7.96 2.41 24.90
C ILE A 301 7.08 2.61 26.12
N VAL A 302 6.27 3.67 26.08
CA VAL A 302 5.24 3.94 27.07
C VAL A 302 3.90 4.17 26.39
N ALA A 303 2.82 3.75 27.05
CA ALA A 303 1.52 3.71 26.41
C ALA A 303 0.37 4.01 27.36
N ASN A 304 -0.68 4.57 26.78
CA ASN A 304 -2.03 4.64 27.32
C ASN A 304 -3.03 4.10 26.29
N GLY A 305 -4.27 3.84 26.70
CA GLY A 305 -5.36 3.42 25.80
C GLY A 305 -6.03 2.12 26.22
N ALA A 306 -6.96 1.67 25.38
CA ALA A 306 -7.77 0.48 25.64
C ALA A 306 -7.02 -0.84 25.34
N ALA A 307 -6.02 -0.79 24.45
CA ALA A 307 -5.22 -1.93 24.06
C ALA A 307 -3.81 -1.85 24.63
N SER A 308 -3.20 -3.02 24.85
CA SER A 308 -1.81 -3.14 25.29
C SER A 308 -0.87 -3.41 24.12
N PHE A 309 0.33 -2.86 24.20
CA PHE A 309 1.44 -3.19 23.29
C PHE A 309 2.10 -4.53 23.62
N LYS A 310 1.86 -5.11 24.81
CA LYS A 310 2.40 -6.43 25.18
C LYS A 310 1.69 -7.57 24.45
N GLY A 311 0.44 -7.32 24.04
CA GLY A 311 -0.40 -8.26 23.33
C GLY A 311 -0.92 -9.42 24.16
N SER A 312 -1.55 -10.39 23.50
CA SER A 312 -2.27 -11.50 24.16
C SER A 312 -1.41 -12.74 24.39
N GLY A 313 -0.27 -12.85 23.69
CA GLY A 313 0.67 -13.97 23.80
C GLY A 313 1.73 -13.82 24.90
N PHE A 314 1.62 -12.82 25.78
CA PHE A 314 2.63 -12.54 26.80
C PHE A 314 2.62 -13.60 27.92
N VAL A 315 3.46 -14.61 27.77
CA VAL A 315 3.82 -15.62 28.77
C VAL A 315 5.35 -15.66 28.94
N ARG A 316 5.85 -16.22 30.05
CA ARG A 316 7.30 -16.43 30.23
C ARG A 316 7.84 -17.30 29.08
N GLY A 317 8.92 -16.88 28.43
CA GLY A 317 9.48 -17.49 27.21
C GLY A 317 8.78 -17.07 25.90
N GLY A 318 7.77 -16.21 25.97
CA GLY A 318 6.99 -15.72 24.84
C GLY A 318 7.63 -14.57 24.08
N ILE A 319 6.94 -14.14 23.02
CA ILE A 319 7.33 -13.00 22.18
C ILE A 319 6.34 -11.86 22.34
N TYR A 320 6.81 -10.64 22.13
CA TYR A 320 5.94 -9.49 21.94
C TYR A 320 5.42 -9.55 20.49
N ASP A 321 4.11 -9.78 20.35
CA ASP A 321 3.43 -10.00 19.07
C ASP A 321 2.87 -8.72 18.46
N ARG A 322 2.73 -7.65 19.25
CA ARG A 322 2.17 -6.37 18.81
C ARG A 322 3.18 -5.26 18.54
N VAL A 323 4.45 -5.47 18.84
CA VAL A 323 5.49 -4.45 18.63
C VAL A 323 6.68 -5.04 17.92
N GLN A 324 7.12 -4.33 16.90
CA GLN A 324 8.38 -4.60 16.22
C GLN A 324 9.05 -3.27 15.85
N VAL A 325 10.35 -3.33 15.60
CA VAL A 325 11.10 -2.23 15.01
C VAL A 325 11.46 -2.63 13.59
N SER A 326 11.16 -1.79 12.61
CA SER A 326 11.62 -2.00 11.24
C SER A 326 12.67 -0.97 10.86
N GLN A 327 13.72 -1.37 10.18
CA GLN A 327 14.71 -0.47 9.61
C GLN A 327 14.99 -0.88 8.18
N ASP A 328 14.52 -0.06 7.24
CA ASP A 328 14.59 -0.36 5.81
C ASP A 328 13.90 -1.71 5.50
N MET A 329 14.67 -2.76 5.21
CA MET A 329 14.20 -4.12 4.94
C MET A 329 14.62 -5.08 6.08
N ASP A 330 14.84 -4.57 7.30
CA ASP A 330 15.06 -5.40 8.49
C ASP A 330 13.88 -5.24 9.44
N SER A 331 13.44 -6.35 10.07
CA SER A 331 12.48 -6.34 11.17
C SER A 331 13.09 -6.97 12.41
N PHE A 332 12.87 -6.33 13.56
CA PHE A 332 13.37 -6.72 14.86
C PHE A 332 12.19 -6.94 15.80
N THR A 333 12.09 -8.15 16.33
CA THR A 333 11.00 -8.56 17.22
C THR A 333 11.54 -8.94 18.58
N PHE A 334 10.75 -8.74 19.62
CA PHE A 334 11.23 -8.85 21.00
C PHE A 334 10.75 -10.12 21.69
N ARG A 335 11.63 -10.72 22.49
CA ARG A 335 11.29 -11.79 23.45
C ARG A 335 11.20 -11.25 24.86
N ASP A 336 10.73 -12.06 25.80
CA ASP A 336 10.77 -11.74 27.23
C ASP A 336 12.18 -11.42 27.75
N THR A 337 13.23 -12.06 27.19
CA THR A 337 14.64 -11.77 27.50
C THR A 337 15.15 -10.41 27.00
N ASP A 338 14.40 -9.79 26.09
CA ASP A 338 14.73 -8.49 25.50
C ASP A 338 13.95 -7.36 26.18
N TYR A 339 13.14 -7.68 27.19
CA TYR A 339 12.30 -6.74 27.91
C TYR A 339 12.89 -6.39 29.28
N ARG A 340 12.79 -5.10 29.63
CA ARG A 340 13.01 -4.59 30.98
C ARG A 340 11.87 -3.66 31.38
N ASN A 341 11.56 -3.63 32.68
CA ASN A 341 10.57 -2.70 33.21
C ASN A 341 11.12 -1.28 33.23
N LEU A 342 10.36 -0.33 32.67
CA LEU A 342 10.60 1.09 32.86
C LEU A 342 9.72 1.59 34.01
N TYR A 343 10.28 1.72 35.21
CA TYR A 343 9.46 2.02 36.39
C TYR A 343 8.92 3.45 36.41
N ASN A 344 9.74 4.44 36.06
CA ASN A 344 9.37 5.86 36.09
C ASN A 344 10.10 6.63 34.98
N ILE A 345 9.43 7.63 34.40
CA ILE A 345 10.05 8.62 33.51
C ILE A 345 10.48 9.82 34.36
N ARG A 346 11.73 10.25 34.21
CA ARG A 346 12.31 11.39 34.96
C ARG A 346 12.15 12.72 34.26
N ALA A 347 11.94 12.73 32.95
CA ALA A 347 11.77 13.94 32.16
C ALA A 347 10.63 14.80 32.72
N THR A 348 10.91 16.06 33.02
CA THR A 348 9.93 16.97 33.61
C THR A 348 8.75 17.19 32.66
N GLY A 349 7.52 17.14 33.19
CA GLY A 349 6.30 17.31 32.41
C GLY A 349 5.84 16.05 31.66
N ALA A 350 6.48 14.90 31.87
CA ALA A 350 5.98 13.63 31.34
C ALA A 350 4.62 13.28 31.96
N PRO A 351 3.62 12.87 31.15
CA PRO A 351 2.34 12.41 31.67
C PRO A 351 2.49 11.03 32.33
N GLU A 352 1.45 10.61 33.07
CA GLU A 352 1.38 9.26 33.60
C GLU A 352 1.04 8.25 32.50
N PHE A 353 1.64 7.06 32.59
CA PHE A 353 1.45 5.98 31.62
C PHE A 353 1.04 4.70 32.33
N ASN A 354 0.07 4.00 31.76
CA ASN A 354 -0.42 2.72 32.28
C ASN A 354 0.53 1.57 31.96
N GLU A 355 1.26 1.67 30.86
CA GLU A 355 2.24 0.67 30.44
C GLU A 355 3.57 1.31 30.07
N SER A 356 4.66 0.67 30.48
CA SER A 356 6.01 1.17 30.27
C SER A 356 7.00 0.01 30.16
N ALA A 357 7.92 0.12 29.21
CA ALA A 357 8.89 -0.91 28.90
C ALA A 357 10.17 -0.34 28.30
N ILE A 358 11.28 -1.05 28.48
CA ILE A 358 12.49 -0.92 27.68
C ILE A 358 12.63 -2.21 26.88
N PHE A 359 12.81 -2.08 25.57
CA PHE A 359 13.09 -3.19 24.68
C PHE A 359 14.53 -3.09 24.16
N ILE A 360 15.22 -4.22 24.14
CA ILE A 360 16.61 -4.32 23.69
C ILE A 360 16.65 -5.01 22.33
N ILE A 361 17.06 -4.28 21.30
CA ILE A 361 17.36 -4.86 19.99
C ILE A 361 18.78 -5.41 20.04
N ARG A 362 18.93 -6.72 19.85
CA ARG A 362 20.21 -7.44 19.86
C ARG A 362 20.58 -7.88 18.44
N SER A 363 20.91 -6.92 17.57
CA SER A 363 21.33 -7.21 16.19
C SER A 363 22.35 -6.20 15.68
N THR A 364 23.42 -6.71 15.08
CA THR A 364 24.46 -5.90 14.42
C THR A 364 23.99 -5.26 13.11
N SER A 365 22.83 -5.69 12.56
CA SER A 365 22.24 -5.09 11.36
C SER A 365 21.47 -3.80 11.66
N PHE A 366 21.00 -3.61 12.89
CA PHE A 366 20.34 -2.37 13.31
C PHE A 366 21.39 -1.29 13.55
N SER A 367 21.12 -0.05 13.16
CA SER A 367 21.93 1.11 13.54
C SER A 367 21.06 2.32 13.82
N ALA A 368 21.22 2.92 15.00
CA ALA A 368 20.51 4.14 15.38
C ALA A 368 20.92 5.38 14.57
N ALA A 369 21.97 5.29 13.75
CA ALA A 369 22.39 6.38 12.86
C ALA A 369 21.40 6.58 11.70
N TYR A 370 20.68 5.52 11.32
CA TYR A 370 19.75 5.49 10.21
C TYR A 370 18.30 5.57 10.72
N PRO A 371 17.35 6.08 9.93
CA PRO A 371 15.94 6.10 10.31
C PRO A 371 15.42 4.67 10.47
N TRP A 372 14.51 4.48 11.42
CA TRP A 372 13.80 3.22 11.69
C TRP A 372 12.36 3.52 12.11
N ASN A 373 11.45 2.59 11.95
CA ASN A 373 10.05 2.75 12.34
C ASN A 373 9.73 1.85 13.52
N LEU A 374 9.01 2.37 14.50
CA LEU A 374 8.26 1.52 15.43
C LEU A 374 6.98 1.10 14.72
N VAL A 375 6.71 -0.21 14.66
CA VAL A 375 5.48 -0.74 14.09
C VAL A 375 4.67 -1.41 15.19
N PHE A 376 3.43 -0.95 15.33
CA PHE A 376 2.42 -1.53 16.20
C PHE A 376 1.45 -2.37 15.36
N LEU A 377 1.22 -3.62 15.75
CA LEU A 377 0.25 -4.52 15.13
C LEU A 377 -1.06 -4.49 15.92
N GLY A 378 -2.08 -3.84 15.37
CA GLY A 378 -3.42 -3.74 15.94
C GLY A 378 -4.37 -4.80 15.40
N ASN A 379 -5.28 -5.30 16.24
CA ASN A 379 -6.34 -6.20 15.80
C ASN A 379 -7.46 -5.40 15.14
N LYS A 380 -7.50 -5.37 13.81
CA LYS A 380 -8.56 -4.74 13.02
C LYS A 380 -9.75 -5.68 12.85
N VAL A 381 -10.95 -5.19 13.14
CA VAL A 381 -12.20 -5.90 12.91
C VAL A 381 -12.83 -5.34 11.64
N ASP A 382 -13.14 -6.20 10.68
CA ASP A 382 -13.96 -5.81 9.53
C ASP A 382 -15.43 -5.76 9.98
N LYS A 383 -16.05 -4.57 9.92
CA LYS A 383 -17.44 -4.36 10.34
C LYS A 383 -18.46 -5.12 9.48
N GLN A 384 -18.12 -5.45 8.23
CA GLN A 384 -19.04 -6.15 7.33
C GLN A 384 -19.02 -7.66 7.54
N THR A 385 -17.84 -8.22 7.83
CA THR A 385 -17.64 -9.67 7.93
C THR A 385 -17.45 -10.16 9.36
N GLY A 386 -17.21 -9.26 10.32
CA GLY A 386 -16.87 -9.58 11.72
C GLY A 386 -15.48 -10.21 11.88
N THR A 387 -14.70 -10.31 10.81
CA THR A 387 -13.41 -11.00 10.80
C THR A 387 -12.32 -10.14 11.44
N ARG A 388 -11.39 -10.78 12.17
CA ARG A 388 -10.26 -10.11 12.82
C ARG A 388 -9.00 -10.33 12.01
N THR A 389 -8.35 -9.24 11.62
CA THR A 389 -7.07 -9.23 10.90
C THR A 389 -6.08 -8.33 11.62
N PHE A 390 -4.78 -8.47 11.36
CA PHE A 390 -3.78 -7.54 11.88
C PHE A 390 -3.62 -6.36 10.92
N ALA A 391 -3.58 -5.15 11.48
CA ALA A 391 -3.24 -3.92 10.77
C ALA A 391 -1.94 -3.34 11.35
N ASN A 392 -1.03 -2.95 10.47
CA ASN A 392 0.24 -2.33 10.85
C ASN A 392 0.07 -0.82 10.95
N PHE A 393 0.49 -0.25 12.06
CA PHE A 393 0.57 1.18 12.29
C PHE A 393 2.01 1.53 12.63
N ASP A 394 2.66 2.33 11.79
CA ASP A 394 4.07 2.63 11.96
C ASP A 394 4.35 4.13 12.14
N ARG A 395 5.45 4.42 12.83
CA ARG A 395 5.96 5.78 13.01
C ARG A 395 7.48 5.78 12.90
N GLU A 396 8.00 6.63 12.00
CA GLU A 396 9.44 6.83 11.83
C GLU A 396 10.06 7.55 13.03
N TYR A 397 11.24 7.08 13.39
CA TYR A 397 12.17 7.68 14.33
C TYR A 397 13.53 7.82 13.67
N TRP A 398 14.15 8.99 13.82
CA TRP A 398 15.52 9.20 13.41
C TRP A 398 16.22 10.04 14.47
N LEU A 399 17.29 9.49 15.06
CA LEU A 399 18.06 10.19 16.07
C LEU A 399 18.54 11.55 15.56
N GLN A 400 18.41 12.61 16.35
CA GLN A 400 18.80 13.97 15.95
C GLN A 400 20.31 14.07 15.73
N ASP A 401 20.68 14.88 14.73
CA ASP A 401 22.06 15.13 14.33
C ASP A 401 22.93 15.65 15.48
N LYS A 402 22.37 16.53 16.33
CA LYS A 402 23.03 17.09 17.51
C LYS A 402 23.43 16.06 18.57
N TYR A 403 22.91 14.83 18.51
CA TYR A 403 23.30 13.76 19.42
C TYR A 403 24.33 12.79 18.82
N MET A 404 24.75 13.01 17.57
CA MET A 404 25.67 12.12 16.85
C MET A 404 26.97 12.82 16.45
N GLU A 405 28.10 12.17 16.69
CA GLU A 405 29.38 12.60 16.16
C GLU A 405 29.38 12.48 14.62
N GLY A 406 29.63 13.59 13.92
CA GLY A 406 29.59 13.64 12.46
C GLY A 406 28.17 13.82 11.86
N GLY A 407 27.14 13.93 12.71
CA GLY A 407 25.76 14.18 12.28
C GLY A 407 25.08 12.97 11.62
N ARG A 408 23.93 13.22 10.99
CA ARG A 408 23.14 12.18 10.31
C ARG A 408 23.82 11.72 9.01
N PRO A 409 23.87 10.42 8.73
CA PRO A 409 24.28 9.93 7.41
C PRO A 409 23.29 10.40 6.34
N VAL A 410 23.79 10.64 5.13
CA VAL A 410 22.94 10.97 3.98
C VAL A 410 22.23 9.70 3.51
N VAL A 411 20.96 9.58 3.87
CA VAL A 411 20.11 8.48 3.41
C VAL A 411 19.37 8.90 2.15
N VAL A 412 19.80 8.38 1.00
CA VAL A 412 19.08 8.59 -0.26
C VAL A 412 17.89 7.63 -0.28
N LYS A 413 16.72 8.10 0.16
CA LYS A 413 15.45 7.37 -0.02
C LYS A 413 15.21 7.24 -1.54
N SER A 414 15.08 6.01 -2.03
CA SER A 414 14.77 5.78 -3.44
C SER A 414 13.43 6.43 -3.77
N ASP A 415 13.35 7.16 -4.89
CA ASP A 415 12.11 7.79 -5.33
C ASP A 415 10.93 6.80 -5.28
N PRO A 416 9.77 7.20 -4.71
CA PRO A 416 8.55 6.42 -4.81
C PRO A 416 8.27 6.03 -6.26
N THR A 417 7.67 4.87 -6.47
CA THR A 417 7.52 4.35 -7.85
C THR A 417 6.63 5.22 -8.72
N TRP A 418 5.59 5.83 -8.14
CA TRP A 418 4.80 6.84 -8.85
C TRP A 418 5.70 7.99 -9.34
N LEU A 419 6.61 8.51 -8.51
CA LEU A 419 7.50 9.62 -8.90
C LEU A 419 8.48 9.22 -10.00
N LYS A 420 8.97 7.98 -9.98
CA LYS A 420 9.81 7.43 -11.07
C LYS A 420 9.07 7.42 -12.40
N ILE A 421 7.79 7.03 -12.41
CA ILE A 421 6.95 7.03 -13.63
C ILE A 421 6.84 8.45 -14.18
N TRP A 422 6.50 9.42 -13.32
CA TRP A 422 6.39 10.83 -13.71
C TRP A 422 7.69 11.38 -14.30
N LYS A 423 8.84 11.10 -13.66
CA LYS A 423 10.16 11.50 -14.19
C LYS A 423 10.46 10.82 -15.52
N SER A 424 10.12 9.54 -15.66
CA SER A 424 10.42 8.76 -16.87
C SER A 424 9.58 9.14 -18.08
N ARG A 425 8.37 9.70 -17.85
CA ARG A 425 7.37 10.03 -18.88
C ARG A 425 7.20 11.54 -19.07
N ILE A 426 8.21 12.33 -18.69
CA ILE A 426 8.09 13.80 -18.63
C ILE A 426 7.74 14.43 -19.99
N TRP A 427 8.25 13.86 -21.08
CA TRP A 427 8.01 14.35 -22.44
C TRP A 427 6.59 14.05 -22.91
N GLU A 428 6.08 12.84 -22.65
CA GLU A 428 4.71 12.49 -22.94
C GLU A 428 3.73 13.33 -22.11
N ILE A 429 4.04 13.55 -20.82
CA ILE A 429 3.25 14.41 -19.93
C ILE A 429 3.23 15.84 -20.44
N ALA A 430 4.38 16.40 -20.84
CA ALA A 430 4.45 17.75 -21.38
C ALA A 430 3.61 17.89 -22.66
N ALA A 431 3.73 16.94 -23.60
CA ALA A 431 2.92 16.92 -24.81
C ALA A 431 1.41 16.82 -24.49
N PHE A 432 1.04 15.97 -23.54
CA PHE A 432 -0.34 15.81 -23.10
C PHE A 432 -0.90 17.12 -22.51
N VAL A 433 -0.17 17.78 -21.61
CA VAL A 433 -0.58 19.07 -21.02
C VAL A 433 -0.72 20.15 -22.10
N VAL A 434 0.21 20.20 -23.07
CA VAL A 434 0.11 21.15 -24.20
C VAL A 434 -1.15 20.90 -25.02
N ILE A 435 -1.52 19.64 -25.29
CA ILE A 435 -2.76 19.30 -26.00
C ILE A 435 -3.98 19.76 -25.19
N LEU A 436 -4.00 19.52 -23.88
CA LEU A 436 -5.10 19.94 -23.00
C LEU A 436 -5.27 21.47 -22.99
N LEU A 437 -4.17 22.20 -22.85
CA LEU A 437 -4.17 23.66 -22.89
C LEU A 437 -4.60 24.19 -24.27
N PHE A 438 -4.09 23.59 -25.34
CA PHE A 438 -4.48 23.95 -26.71
C PHE A 438 -5.98 23.77 -26.93
N THR A 439 -6.55 22.65 -26.48
CA THR A 439 -8.00 22.41 -26.55
C THR A 439 -8.77 23.42 -25.72
N ALA A 440 -8.34 23.70 -24.49
CA ALA A 440 -9.00 24.69 -23.63
C ALA A 440 -8.99 26.09 -24.24
N VAL A 441 -7.85 26.53 -24.78
CA VAL A 441 -7.70 27.85 -25.45
C VAL A 441 -8.55 27.90 -26.72
N THR A 442 -8.54 26.85 -27.53
CA THR A 442 -9.36 26.77 -28.74
C THR A 442 -10.84 26.86 -28.41
N TYR A 443 -11.29 26.17 -27.37
CA TYR A 443 -12.67 26.19 -26.93
C TYR A 443 -13.06 27.53 -26.28
N ALA A 444 -12.19 28.13 -25.48
CA ALA A 444 -12.42 29.45 -24.90
C ALA A 444 -12.57 30.53 -26.01
N ASN A 445 -11.82 30.39 -27.11
CA ASN A 445 -11.90 31.26 -28.27
C ASN A 445 -12.97 30.84 -29.30
N ARG A 446 -13.89 29.94 -28.94
CA ARG A 446 -14.97 29.45 -29.83
C ARG A 446 -15.75 30.57 -30.49
N ASP A 447 -16.15 31.60 -29.74
CA ASP A 447 -16.98 32.68 -30.28
C ASP A 447 -16.23 33.55 -31.29
N TRP A 448 -14.92 33.69 -31.12
CA TRP A 448 -14.06 34.36 -32.10
C TRP A 448 -13.91 33.51 -33.38
N LEU A 449 -13.71 32.20 -33.23
CA LEU A 449 -13.59 31.25 -34.34
C LEU A 449 -14.88 31.13 -35.16
N VAL A 450 -16.04 31.09 -34.49
CA VAL A 450 -17.35 31.02 -35.15
C VAL A 450 -17.64 32.29 -35.93
N ARG A 451 -17.27 33.47 -35.42
CA ARG A 451 -17.43 34.76 -36.11
C ARG A 451 -16.59 34.88 -37.38
N HIS A 452 -15.42 34.25 -37.43
CA HIS A 452 -14.59 34.18 -38.64
C HIS A 452 -15.05 33.10 -39.62
N SER A 453 -15.97 32.22 -39.23
CA SER A 453 -16.51 31.18 -40.11
C SER A 453 -17.74 31.71 -40.86
N SER A 454 -17.76 31.50 -42.17
CA SER A 454 -18.91 31.77 -43.03
C SER A 454 -19.66 30.47 -43.33
N ARG A 455 -20.93 30.55 -43.76
CA ARG A 455 -21.69 29.36 -44.21
C ARG A 455 -20.96 28.55 -45.30
N LYS A 456 -20.11 29.21 -46.09
CA LYS A 456 -19.29 28.58 -47.15
C LYS A 456 -17.88 28.16 -46.71
N ASP A 457 -17.33 28.75 -45.64
CA ASP A 457 -15.99 28.41 -45.14
C ASP A 457 -16.02 28.16 -43.62
N LYS A 458 -16.00 26.88 -43.27
CA LYS A 458 -16.00 26.40 -41.88
C LYS A 458 -14.59 26.00 -41.41
N ARG A 459 -13.53 26.30 -42.16
CA ARG A 459 -12.15 25.82 -41.87
C ARG A 459 -11.67 26.22 -40.48
N TRP A 460 -11.96 27.45 -40.05
CA TRP A 460 -11.59 27.99 -38.74
C TRP A 460 -12.16 27.23 -37.54
N VAL A 461 -13.30 26.55 -37.69
CA VAL A 461 -13.92 25.76 -36.61
C VAL A 461 -13.67 24.26 -36.80
N SER A 462 -13.69 23.79 -38.05
CA SER A 462 -13.60 22.35 -38.37
C SER A 462 -12.18 21.80 -38.27
N ILE A 463 -11.16 22.54 -38.73
CA ILE A 463 -9.77 22.05 -38.72
C ILE A 463 -9.27 21.83 -37.28
N PRO A 464 -9.38 22.80 -36.34
CA PRO A 464 -8.93 22.58 -34.97
C PRO A 464 -9.70 21.44 -34.30
N LYS A 465 -11.02 21.35 -34.55
CA LYS A 465 -11.87 20.30 -33.99
C LYS A 465 -11.45 18.91 -34.46
N TYR A 466 -11.25 18.72 -35.77
CA TYR A 466 -10.83 17.41 -36.31
C TYR A 466 -9.41 17.05 -35.91
N ALA A 467 -8.50 18.02 -35.82
CA ALA A 467 -7.16 17.79 -35.30
C ALA A 467 -7.19 17.29 -33.85
N ILE A 468 -7.99 17.94 -32.98
CA ILE A 468 -8.15 17.51 -31.59
C ILE A 468 -8.77 16.10 -31.52
N TRP A 469 -9.77 15.78 -32.34
CA TRP A 469 -10.35 14.44 -32.38
C TRP A 469 -9.36 13.37 -32.82
N LEU A 470 -8.57 13.62 -33.88
CA LEU A 470 -7.56 12.67 -34.35
C LEU A 470 -6.49 12.43 -33.27
N VAL A 471 -6.03 13.49 -32.61
CA VAL A 471 -5.07 13.38 -31.49
C VAL A 471 -5.70 12.67 -30.29
N SER A 472 -6.97 12.96 -29.97
CA SER A 472 -7.70 12.30 -28.90
C SER A 472 -7.85 10.79 -29.14
N ILE A 473 -8.19 10.38 -30.37
CA ILE A 473 -8.32 8.97 -30.72
C ILE A 473 -6.93 8.30 -30.74
N GLY A 474 -5.99 8.84 -31.50
CA GLY A 474 -4.69 8.21 -31.74
C GLY A 474 -3.74 8.30 -30.54
N PHE A 475 -3.43 9.51 -30.09
CA PHE A 475 -2.43 9.72 -29.03
C PHE A 475 -3.00 9.45 -27.64
N ILE A 476 -4.14 10.05 -27.29
CA ILE A 476 -4.72 9.92 -25.94
C ILE A 476 -5.38 8.56 -25.74
N GLY A 477 -6.18 8.12 -26.70
CA GLY A 477 -6.92 6.85 -26.67
C GLY A 477 -6.03 5.63 -26.89
N PHE A 478 -5.48 5.46 -28.10
CA PHE A 478 -4.69 4.28 -28.44
C PHE A 478 -3.25 4.30 -27.89
N GLY A 479 -2.61 5.47 -27.88
CA GLY A 479 -1.22 5.62 -27.43
C GLY A 479 -1.07 5.56 -25.91
N LEU A 480 -1.76 6.47 -25.20
CA LEU A 480 -1.64 6.62 -23.76
C LEU A 480 -2.66 5.78 -22.97
N MET A 481 -3.71 5.26 -23.61
CA MET A 481 -4.83 4.55 -22.95
C MET A 481 -5.45 5.36 -21.80
N ALA A 482 -5.38 6.68 -21.88
CA ALA A 482 -5.85 7.58 -20.83
C ALA A 482 -7.37 7.77 -20.95
N GLN A 483 -8.13 6.87 -20.33
CA GLN A 483 -9.59 6.88 -20.32
C GLN A 483 -10.13 7.12 -18.90
N PRO A 484 -10.60 8.34 -18.62
CA PRO A 484 -11.27 8.64 -17.37
C PRO A 484 -12.56 7.82 -17.21
N SER A 485 -12.72 7.16 -16.07
CA SER A 485 -13.83 6.26 -15.77
C SER A 485 -14.51 6.61 -14.46
N ILE A 486 -15.83 6.37 -14.35
CA ILE A 486 -16.57 6.57 -13.10
C ILE A 486 -16.05 5.66 -11.97
N THR A 487 -15.46 4.51 -12.31
CA THR A 487 -14.85 3.62 -11.32
C THR A 487 -13.68 4.29 -10.61
N GLN A 488 -12.92 5.15 -11.28
CA GLN A 488 -11.82 5.91 -10.67
C GLN A 488 -12.33 6.92 -9.65
N VAL A 489 -13.48 7.55 -9.94
CA VAL A 489 -14.15 8.46 -9.00
C VAL A 489 -14.62 7.69 -7.77
N LEU A 490 -15.19 6.49 -7.95
CA LEU A 490 -15.62 5.66 -6.83
C LEU A 490 -14.42 5.23 -5.97
N THR A 491 -13.30 4.84 -6.60
CA THR A 491 -12.05 4.53 -5.89
C THR A 491 -11.51 5.75 -5.14
N TRP A 492 -11.64 6.97 -5.70
CA TRP A 492 -11.26 8.21 -5.03
C TRP A 492 -12.11 8.47 -3.78
N PHE A 493 -13.44 8.39 -3.89
CA PHE A 493 -14.32 8.54 -2.73
C PHE A 493 -14.07 7.48 -1.66
N HIS A 494 -13.85 6.22 -2.07
CA HIS A 494 -13.56 5.14 -1.14
C HIS A 494 -12.19 5.34 -0.45
N SER A 495 -11.15 5.73 -1.19
CA SER A 495 -9.83 6.04 -0.60
C SER A 495 -9.90 7.24 0.35
N LEU A 496 -10.62 8.31 -0.02
CA LEU A 496 -10.78 9.49 0.83
C LEU A 496 -11.50 9.17 2.15
N LEU A 497 -12.49 8.27 2.12
CA LEU A 497 -13.30 7.91 3.30
C LEU A 497 -12.67 6.83 4.19
N PHE A 498 -11.92 5.88 3.62
CA PHE A 498 -11.46 4.69 4.35
C PHE A 498 -9.93 4.59 4.49
N HIS A 499 -9.15 4.98 3.46
CA HIS A 499 -7.69 4.83 3.44
C HIS A 499 -7.03 5.88 2.54
N TRP A 500 -6.51 6.96 3.14
CA TRP A 500 -5.85 8.07 2.44
C TRP A 500 -4.49 7.62 1.86
N LYS A 501 -4.47 7.04 0.65
CA LYS A 501 -3.26 6.56 -0.05
C LYS A 501 -3.13 7.24 -1.44
N TRP A 502 -2.50 8.42 -1.51
CA TRP A 502 -2.31 9.20 -2.76
C TRP A 502 -1.48 8.49 -3.83
N GLU A 503 -0.63 7.56 -3.42
CA GLU A 503 0.35 6.88 -4.27
C GLU A 503 -0.31 6.14 -5.43
N LEU A 504 -1.44 5.50 -5.19
CA LEU A 504 -2.20 4.75 -6.19
C LEU A 504 -2.71 5.65 -7.31
N PHE A 505 -3.17 6.85 -6.97
CA PHE A 505 -3.69 7.81 -7.94
C PHE A 505 -2.56 8.49 -8.72
N LEU A 506 -1.42 8.72 -8.08
CA LEU A 506 -0.24 9.27 -8.73
C LEU A 506 0.46 8.24 -9.64
N SER A 507 0.15 6.95 -9.53
CA SER A 507 0.74 5.91 -10.38
C SER A 507 0.37 6.05 -11.86
N ASP A 508 -0.78 6.65 -12.20
CA ASP A 508 -1.14 6.99 -13.59
C ASP A 508 -1.16 8.52 -13.79
N PRO A 509 -0.06 9.12 -14.30
CA PRO A 509 0.05 10.57 -14.46
C PRO A 509 -0.97 11.14 -15.44
N PHE A 510 -1.32 10.41 -16.50
CA PHE A 510 -2.18 10.93 -17.56
C PHE A 510 -3.62 11.01 -17.07
N ILE A 511 -4.12 9.93 -16.46
CA ILE A 511 -5.45 9.89 -15.88
C ILE A 511 -5.58 10.93 -14.77
N PHE A 512 -4.55 11.08 -13.93
CA PHE A 512 -4.49 12.12 -12.89
C PHE A 512 -4.66 13.53 -13.46
N ILE A 513 -3.81 13.90 -14.42
CA ILE A 513 -3.84 15.23 -15.06
C ILE A 513 -5.18 15.45 -15.78
N PHE A 514 -5.70 14.41 -16.42
CA PHE A 514 -6.96 14.51 -17.15
C PHE A 514 -8.15 14.74 -16.22
N TRP A 515 -8.18 14.10 -15.04
CA TRP A 515 -9.20 14.36 -14.03
C TRP A 515 -9.13 15.77 -13.46
N LEU A 516 -7.92 16.28 -13.18
CA LEU A 516 -7.76 17.67 -12.76
C LEU A 516 -8.30 18.64 -13.82
N PHE A 517 -7.99 18.37 -15.09
CA PHE A 517 -8.53 19.14 -16.21
C PHE A 517 -10.05 19.05 -16.32
N ILE A 518 -10.64 17.86 -16.19
CA ILE A 518 -12.11 17.67 -16.23
C ILE A 518 -12.77 18.44 -15.10
N ILE A 519 -12.26 18.35 -13.87
CA ILE A 519 -12.82 19.08 -12.71
C ILE A 519 -12.84 20.57 -13.01
N VAL A 520 -11.70 21.16 -13.38
CA VAL A 520 -11.61 22.59 -13.69
C VAL A 520 -12.56 22.98 -14.82
N THR A 521 -12.55 22.22 -15.92
CA THR A 521 -13.30 22.59 -17.13
C THR A 521 -14.80 22.36 -17.00
N VAL A 522 -15.24 21.39 -16.18
CA VAL A 522 -16.66 21.18 -15.86
C VAL A 522 -17.20 22.36 -15.05
N PHE A 523 -16.43 22.93 -14.13
CA PHE A 523 -16.85 24.13 -13.40
C PHE A 523 -16.98 25.36 -14.30
N VAL A 524 -16.10 25.52 -15.29
CA VAL A 524 -16.09 26.71 -16.15
C VAL A 524 -17.04 26.59 -17.35
N TRP A 525 -17.05 25.43 -18.04
CA TRP A 525 -17.75 25.22 -19.31
C TRP A 525 -18.71 24.02 -19.29
N GLY A 526 -18.90 23.36 -18.15
CA GLY A 526 -19.69 22.13 -18.05
C GLY A 526 -19.04 20.94 -18.77
N ARG A 527 -19.83 19.87 -18.98
CA ARG A 527 -19.35 18.63 -19.63
C ARG A 527 -18.98 18.77 -21.12
N GLY A 528 -19.33 19.89 -21.75
CA GLY A 528 -19.27 20.06 -23.21
C GLY A 528 -17.87 20.02 -23.80
N LEU A 529 -16.88 20.55 -23.09
CA LEU A 529 -15.48 20.54 -23.52
C LEU A 529 -14.95 19.09 -23.58
N PHE A 530 -15.09 18.35 -22.48
CA PHE A 530 -14.55 17.01 -22.40
C PHE A 530 -15.28 16.04 -23.34
N CYS A 531 -16.60 15.87 -23.16
CA CYS A 531 -17.38 14.87 -23.89
C CYS A 531 -17.41 15.12 -25.41
N GLY A 532 -17.36 16.39 -25.85
CA GLY A 532 -17.49 16.74 -27.27
C GLY A 532 -16.17 16.91 -28.02
N TRP A 533 -15.05 17.18 -27.34
CA TRP A 533 -13.78 17.50 -27.99
C TRP A 533 -12.64 16.57 -27.59
N MET A 534 -12.58 16.14 -26.34
CA MET A 534 -11.40 15.46 -25.79
C MET A 534 -11.60 13.97 -25.50
N CYS A 535 -12.85 13.54 -25.32
CA CYS A 535 -13.17 12.14 -25.05
C CYS A 535 -12.83 11.27 -26.28
N PRO A 536 -11.91 10.29 -26.18
CA PRO A 536 -11.52 9.45 -27.31
C PRO A 536 -12.70 8.67 -27.89
N PHE A 537 -13.56 8.13 -27.02
CA PHE A 537 -14.77 7.40 -27.44
C PHE A 537 -15.76 8.30 -28.18
N GLY A 538 -16.07 9.48 -27.63
CA GLY A 538 -16.99 10.43 -28.27
C GLY A 538 -16.44 10.97 -29.59
N SER A 539 -15.14 11.23 -29.66
CA SER A 539 -14.45 11.65 -30.88
C SER A 539 -14.53 10.56 -31.96
N LEU A 540 -14.33 9.29 -31.56
CA LEU A 540 -14.40 8.15 -32.46
C LEU A 540 -15.82 7.93 -33.00
N SER A 541 -16.84 7.92 -32.13
CA SER A 541 -18.23 7.70 -32.54
C SER A 541 -18.73 8.76 -33.52
N GLU A 542 -18.41 10.02 -33.25
CA GLU A 542 -18.81 11.14 -34.09
C GLU A 542 -18.02 11.19 -35.41
N THR A 543 -16.77 10.74 -35.41
CA THR A 543 -15.98 10.58 -36.64
C THR A 543 -16.54 9.45 -37.50
N LEU A 544 -16.89 8.30 -36.91
CA LEU A 544 -17.51 7.17 -37.62
C LEU A 544 -18.83 7.58 -38.26
N TYR A 545 -19.71 8.29 -37.56
CA TYR A 545 -20.99 8.76 -38.10
C TYR A 545 -20.84 9.71 -39.29
N LYS A 546 -19.74 10.47 -39.38
CA LYS A 546 -19.48 11.39 -40.50
C LYS A 546 -18.85 10.72 -41.71
N VAL A 547 -18.24 9.57 -41.50
CA VAL A 547 -17.59 8.77 -42.56
C VAL A 547 -18.58 7.80 -43.18
N ALA A 548 -19.49 7.24 -42.36
CA ALA A 548 -20.67 6.49 -42.82
C ALA A 548 -21.67 7.44 -43.50
#